data_AF-A0A5P9GV48-F1
#
_entry.id   AF-A0A5P9GV48-F1
#
_cell.length_a   1.000
_cell.length_b   1.000
_cell.length_c   1.000
_cell.angle_alpha   90.00
_cell.angle_beta   90.00
_cell.angle_gamma   90.00
#
_symmetry.space_group_name_H-M   'P 1'
#
loop_
_entity.id
_entity.type
_entity.pdbx_description
1 polymer ?
#
loop_
_entity_poly.entity_id
_entity_poly.type
_entity_poly.pdbx_seq_one_letter_code
_entity_poly.pdbx_strand_id
1 'polypeptide(L)'
;MISRSFRDASRTFWHVQRVKSMIRWHLGAGMQCLVSVREAYCTDPGCEGFTTEIRIVHLGLREIHTTVHKPIADVTEGDIAAIL
;
A
#
# COMPACT_ATOMS: atom_id res chain seq x y z
N MET A 1 -19.63 13.63 -18.58
CA MET A 1 -19.07 14.44 -17.48
C MET A 1 -18.76 13.48 -16.33
N ILE A 2 -17.48 13.20 -16.05
CA ILE A 2 -17.09 12.26 -14.98
C ILE A 2 -17.31 12.95 -13.63
N SER A 3 -17.99 12.29 -12.68
CA SER A 3 -18.24 12.85 -11.35
C SER A 3 -16.93 13.00 -10.56
N ARG A 4 -16.83 14.00 -9.68
CA ARG A 4 -15.67 14.19 -8.80
C ARG A 4 -15.35 12.92 -7.99
N SER A 5 -16.39 12.26 -7.46
CA SER A 5 -16.26 11.00 -6.73
C SER A 5 -15.59 9.88 -7.53
N PHE A 6 -15.93 9.74 -8.82
CA PHE A 6 -15.29 8.72 -9.66
C PHE A 6 -13.82 9.04 -9.93
N ARG A 7 -13.49 10.32 -10.12
CA ARG A 7 -12.09 10.76 -10.31
C ARG A 7 -11.25 10.47 -9.06
N ASP A 8 -11.78 10.78 -7.88
CA ASP A 8 -11.09 10.55 -6.61
C ASP A 8 -10.89 9.05 -6.37
N ALA A 9 -11.94 8.24 -6.58
CA ALA A 9 -11.85 6.78 -6.48
C ALA A 9 -10.84 6.18 -7.47
N SER A 10 -10.81 6.67 -8.71
CA SER A 10 -9.87 6.23 -9.74
C SER A 10 -8.42 6.58 -9.36
N ARG A 11 -8.19 7.77 -8.80
CA ARG A 11 -6.87 8.19 -8.32
C ARG A 11 -6.40 7.30 -7.16
N THR A 12 -7.26 7.07 -6.16
CA THR A 12 -6.94 6.18 -5.04
C THR A 12 -6.65 4.76 -5.54
N PHE A 13 -7.48 4.23 -6.45
CA PHE A 13 -7.26 2.91 -7.04
C PHE A 13 -5.91 2.83 -7.76
N TRP A 14 -5.54 3.86 -8.54
CA TRP A 14 -4.26 3.92 -9.22
C TRP A 14 -3.08 3.82 -8.24
N HIS A 15 -3.09 4.62 -7.16
CA HIS A 15 -2.02 4.57 -6.17
C HIS A 15 -1.96 3.22 -5.44
N VAL A 16 -3.11 2.62 -5.13
CA VAL A 16 -3.19 1.26 -4.55
C VAL A 16 -2.55 0.23 -5.49
N GLN A 17 -2.89 0.23 -6.77
CA GLN A 17 -2.32 -0.73 -7.72
C GLN A 17 -0.83 -0.50 -7.93
N ARG A 18 -0.38 0.75 -8.00
CA ARG A 18 1.04 1.10 -8.10
C ARG A 18 1.85 0.50 -6.94
N VAL A 19 1.39 0.70 -5.70
CA VAL A 19 2.07 0.15 -4.51
C VAL A 19 2.03 -1.37 -4.51
N LYS A 20 0.90 -2.00 -4.88
CA LYS A 20 0.83 -3.46 -5.03
C LYS A 20 1.82 -3.99 -6.07
N SER A 21 2.02 -3.30 -7.19
CA SER A 21 3.00 -3.69 -8.20
C SER A 21 4.43 -3.60 -7.66
N MET A 22 4.78 -2.54 -6.92
CA MET A 22 6.10 -2.42 -6.28
C MET A 22 6.34 -3.57 -5.29
N ILE A 23 5.38 -3.87 -4.43
CA ILE A 23 5.48 -4.99 -3.48
C ILE A 23 5.71 -6.31 -4.21
N ARG A 24 4.93 -6.58 -5.26
CA ARG A 24 5.06 -7.82 -6.06
C ARG A 24 6.41 -7.92 -6.76
N TRP A 25 6.96 -6.80 -7.21
CA TRP A 25 8.31 -6.76 -7.78
C TRP A 25 9.35 -7.18 -6.76
N HIS A 26 9.31 -6.62 -5.54
CA HIS A 26 10.24 -6.98 -4.46
C HIS A 26 10.09 -8.41 -3.95
N LEU A 27 8.87 -8.96 -3.92
CA LEU A 27 8.64 -10.36 -3.52
C LEU A 27 9.12 -11.39 -4.57
N GLY A 28 9.44 -10.94 -5.79
CA GLY A 28 9.89 -11.79 -6.88
C GLY A 28 8.76 -12.42 -7.71
N ALA A 29 9.11 -12.80 -8.94
CA ALA A 29 8.19 -13.42 -9.88
C ALA A 29 7.66 -14.77 -9.34
N GLY A 30 6.34 -14.97 -9.45
CA GLY A 30 5.69 -16.24 -9.08
C GLY A 30 5.24 -16.37 -7.63
N MET A 31 5.48 -15.36 -6.77
CA MET A 31 4.99 -15.38 -5.39
C MET A 31 3.45 -15.30 -5.37
N GLN A 32 2.80 -16.42 -5.04
CA GLN A 32 1.36 -16.48 -4.82
C GLN A 32 1.03 -15.92 -3.43
N CYS A 33 0.69 -14.63 -3.40
CA CYS A 33 0.30 -13.91 -2.19
C CYS A 33 -0.86 -12.95 -2.45
N LEU A 34 -1.68 -12.77 -1.41
CA LEU A 34 -2.66 -11.70 -1.34
C LEU A 34 -1.97 -10.46 -0.79
N VAL A 35 -1.99 -9.38 -1.58
CA VAL A 35 -1.47 -8.08 -1.16
C VAL A 35 -2.65 -7.14 -0.97
N SER A 36 -2.84 -6.70 0.27
CA SER A 36 -3.77 -5.64 0.65
C SER A 36 -2.98 -4.38 0.96
N VAL A 37 -3.43 -3.26 0.40
CA VAL A 37 -2.85 -1.93 0.63
C VAL A 37 -4.01 -1.00 0.89
N ARG A 38 -3.97 -0.25 2.00
CA ARG A 38 -4.94 0.79 2.31
C ARG A 38 -4.25 1.99 2.94
N GLU A 39 -4.80 3.16 2.68
CA GLU A 39 -4.47 4.36 3.43
C GLU A 39 -5.38 4.45 4.67
N ALA A 40 -4.81 4.82 5.80
CA ALA A 40 -5.50 4.99 7.07
C ALA A 40 -5.05 6.29 7.73
N TYR A 41 -5.88 6.82 8.63
CA TYR A 41 -5.46 7.92 9.49
C TYR A 41 -4.57 7.40 10.60
N CYS A 42 -3.42 8.06 10.79
CA CYS A 42 -2.54 7.77 11.91
C CYS A 42 -2.96 8.61 13.12
N THR A 43 -3.20 7.97 14.26
CA THR A 43 -3.57 8.64 15.51
C THR A 43 -2.37 8.94 16.41
N ASP A 44 -1.15 8.64 15.96
CA ASP A 44 0.07 8.92 16.70
C ASP A 44 0.37 10.44 16.66
N PRO A 45 0.54 11.12 17.82
CA PRO A 45 0.87 12.54 17.90
C PRO A 45 2.15 12.94 17.14
N GLY A 46 3.04 12.00 16.82
CA GLY A 46 4.27 12.25 16.05
C GLY A 46 4.17 12.04 14.54
N CYS A 47 3.00 11.64 14.02
CA CYS A 47 2.82 11.29 12.60
C CYS A 47 2.02 12.38 11.86
N GLU A 48 2.34 12.63 10.58
CA GLU A 48 1.67 13.63 9.71
C GLU A 48 0.22 13.29 9.32
N GLY A 49 -0.45 12.42 10.07
CA GLY A 49 -1.89 12.16 9.97
C GLY A 49 -2.29 11.01 9.04
N PHE A 50 -1.44 10.55 8.13
CA PHE A 50 -1.74 9.41 7.25
C PHE A 50 -0.69 8.30 7.31
N THR A 51 -1.15 7.06 7.24
CA THR A 51 -0.34 5.85 7.09
C THR A 51 -0.81 5.03 5.90
N THR A 52 0.12 4.43 5.20
CA THR A 52 -0.15 3.36 4.24
C THR A 52 0.11 2.02 4.91
N GLU A 53 -0.96 1.28 5.15
CA GLU A 53 -0.91 -0.08 5.70
C GLU A 53 -0.78 -1.10 4.58
N ILE A 54 0.16 -2.03 4.75
CA ILE A 54 0.46 -3.10 3.80
C ILE A 54 0.33 -4.43 4.54
N ARG A 55 -0.51 -5.30 3.99
CA ARG A 55 -0.70 -6.66 4.48
C ARG A 55 -0.45 -7.64 3.35
N ILE A 56 0.47 -8.58 3.59
CA ILE A 56 0.83 -9.65 2.64
C ILE A 56 0.50 -10.98 3.30
N VAL A 57 -0.37 -11.76 2.66
CA VAL A 57 -0.74 -13.10 3.11
C VAL A 57 -0.25 -14.11 2.08
N HIS A 58 0.67 -14.97 2.52
CA HIS A 58 1.18 -16.08 1.72
C HIS A 58 0.22 -17.27 1.80
N LEU A 59 0.28 -18.19 0.83
CA LEU A 59 -0.57 -19.40 0.80
C LEU A 59 -0.45 -20.28 2.05
N GLY A 60 0.68 -20.25 2.75
CA GLY A 60 0.85 -20.91 4.03
C GLY A 60 0.17 -20.21 5.21
N LEU A 61 -0.74 -19.27 4.95
CA LEU A 61 -1.40 -18.40 5.94
C LEU A 61 -0.41 -17.61 6.83
N ARG A 62 0.81 -17.40 6.32
CA ARG A 62 1.79 -16.51 6.95
C ARG A 62 1.49 -15.09 6.53
N GLU A 63 1.42 -14.22 7.53
CA GLU A 63 1.08 -12.82 7.35
C GLU A 63 2.26 -11.93 7.69
N ILE A 64 2.52 -10.96 6.82
CA ILE A 64 3.37 -9.81 7.08
C ILE A 64 2.44 -8.60 7.11
N HIS A 65 2.47 -7.85 8.22
CA HIS A 65 1.75 -6.59 8.36
C HIS A 65 2.76 -5.49 8.69
N THR A 66 2.80 -4.46 7.86
CA THR A 66 3.73 -3.35 7.98
C THR A 66 3.05 -2.03 7.59
N THR A 67 3.63 -0.93 8.03
CA THR A 67 3.10 0.42 7.86
C THR A 67 4.18 1.37 7.39
N VAL A 68 3.82 2.20 6.41
CA VAL A 68 4.62 3.36 6.00
C VAL A 68 3.89 4.61 6.46
N HIS A 69 4.52 5.44 7.29
CA HIS A 69 3.92 6.63 7.89
C HIS A 69 3.86 7.82 6.91
N LYS A 70 3.12 7.63 5.81
CA LYS A 70 2.79 8.66 4.81
C LYS A 70 1.60 8.24 3.96
N PRO A 71 0.94 9.20 3.27
CA PRO A 71 -0.13 8.88 2.33
C PRO A 71 0.36 8.00 1.17
N ILE A 72 -0.55 7.23 0.59
CA ILE A 72 -0.25 6.23 -0.45
C ILE A 72 0.29 6.85 -1.74
N ALA A 73 -0.03 8.12 -1.97
CA ALA A 73 0.50 8.90 -3.08
C ALA A 73 2.02 9.07 -3.00
N ASP A 74 2.57 9.16 -1.78
CA ASP A 74 3.97 9.51 -1.52
C ASP A 74 4.85 8.29 -1.23
N VAL A 75 4.26 7.09 -1.21
CA VAL A 75 5.00 5.83 -1.09
C VAL A 75 5.89 5.63 -2.32
N THR A 76 7.17 5.41 -2.11
CA THR A 76 8.19 5.17 -3.14
C THR A 76 8.66 3.72 -3.10
N GLU A 77 9.39 3.30 -4.14
CA GLU A 77 10.01 1.97 -4.18
C GLU A 77 11.02 1.77 -3.03
N GLY A 78 11.79 2.81 -2.69
CA GLY A 78 12.74 2.75 -1.57
C GLY A 78 12.09 2.48 -0.22
N ASP A 79 10.86 2.96 -0.01
CA ASP A 79 10.09 2.65 1.21
C ASP A 79 9.67 1.19 1.25
N ILE A 80 9.25 0.65 0.10
CA ILE A 80 8.85 -0.75 -0.03
C ILE A 80 10.07 -1.67 0.18
N ALA A 81 11.23 -1.29 -0.38
CA ALA A 81 12.48 -2.02 -0.17
C ALA A 81 12.95 -2.01 1.29
N ALA A 82 12.62 -0.97 2.07
CA ALA A 82 13.03 -0.85 3.46
C ALA A 82 12.19 -1.72 4.42
N ILE A 83 11.01 -2.20 3.99
CA ILE A 83 10.04 -2.92 4.84
C ILE A 83 9.77 -4.36 4.40
N LEU A 84 10.29 -4.79 3.25
CA LEU A 84 10.18 -6.16 2.71
C LEU A 84 11.54 -6.86 2.73
#